data_AF-A0A1G1JDS8-F1
#
_entry.id   AF-A0A1G1JDS8-F1
#
_cell.length_a   1.000
_cell.length_b   1.000
_cell.length_c   1.000
_cell.angle_alpha   90.00
_cell.angle_beta   90.00
_cell.angle_gamma   90.00
#
_symmetry.space_group_name_H-M   'P 1'
#
loop_
_entity.id
_entity.type
_entity.pdbx_description
1 polymer ?
#
loop_
_entity_poly.entity_id
_entity_poly.type
_entity_poly.pdbx_seq_one_letter_code
_entity_poly.pdbx_strand_id
1 'polypeptide(L)'
;MKEHRNLRGIKPTKQELFKMKKIMAVLAMAALIFTAVPSQAFAVNTATHGKITGKTVVSGLVSLLIWPGIGQYINDNETKKNWTHAIIGLFPPFRFWSGWDGLIDRQGGRWDGKI
;
A
#
# COMPACT_ATOMS: atom_id res chain seq x y z
N MET A 1 -13.70 -32.02 -44.57
CA MET A 1 -14.01 -30.63 -44.96
C MET A 1 -13.82 -29.77 -43.72
N LYS A 2 -12.77 -28.95 -43.63
CA LYS A 2 -12.47 -28.13 -42.44
C LYS A 2 -13.28 -26.84 -42.52
N GLU A 3 -14.20 -26.66 -41.59
CA GLU A 3 -15.02 -25.45 -41.48
C GLU A 3 -14.14 -24.30 -40.96
N HIS A 4 -13.73 -23.42 -41.87
CA HIS A 4 -13.08 -22.17 -41.51
C HIS A 4 -14.11 -21.23 -40.88
N ARG A 5 -14.23 -21.25 -39.54
CA ARG A 5 -15.01 -20.24 -38.81
C ARG A 5 -14.37 -18.87 -39.03
N ASN A 6 -14.99 -18.09 -39.91
CA ASN A 6 -14.68 -16.69 -40.17
C ASN A 6 -14.92 -15.88 -38.88
N LEU A 7 -13.85 -15.52 -38.17
CA LEU A 7 -13.91 -14.71 -36.94
C LEU A 7 -14.27 -13.23 -37.19
N ARG A 8 -14.70 -12.86 -38.41
CA ARG A 8 -15.20 -11.52 -38.69
C ARG A 8 -16.71 -11.46 -38.46
N GLY A 9 -17.12 -10.77 -37.39
CA GLY A 9 -18.34 -9.97 -37.46
C GLY A 9 -19.41 -10.17 -36.40
N ILE A 10 -19.10 -10.54 -35.16
CA ILE A 10 -20.05 -10.26 -34.07
C ILE A 10 -19.87 -8.79 -33.69
N LYS A 11 -20.72 -7.91 -34.24
CA LYS A 11 -20.77 -6.51 -33.79
C LYS A 11 -21.22 -6.52 -32.32
N PRO A 12 -20.50 -5.84 -31.41
CA PRO A 12 -20.89 -5.80 -30.02
C PRO A 12 -22.29 -5.21 -29.89
N THR A 13 -23.11 -5.82 -29.05
CA THR A 13 -24.43 -5.28 -28.71
C THR A 13 -24.29 -3.90 -28.08
N LYS A 14 -25.35 -3.08 -28.10
CA LYS A 14 -25.34 -1.75 -27.45
C LYS A 14 -24.93 -1.84 -25.97
N GLN A 15 -25.31 -2.93 -25.29
CA GLN A 15 -24.94 -3.19 -23.90
C GLN A 15 -23.44 -3.50 -23.73
N GLU A 16 -22.86 -4.32 -24.61
CA GLU A 16 -21.42 -4.60 -24.59
C GLU A 16 -20.60 -3.36 -24.90
N LEU A 17 -21.02 -2.57 -25.90
CA LEU A 17 -20.38 -1.30 -26.24
C LEU A 17 -20.40 -0.32 -25.06
N PHE A 18 -21.54 -0.24 -24.34
CA PHE A 18 -21.67 0.59 -23.15
C PHE A 18 -20.77 0.11 -22.01
N LYS A 19 -20.67 -1.21 -21.79
CA LYS A 19 -19.76 -1.81 -20.79
C LYS A 19 -18.28 -1.53 -21.12
N MET A 20 -17.88 -1.70 -22.38
CA MET A 20 -16.51 -1.42 -22.85
C MET A 20 -16.16 0.06 -22.69
N LYS A 21 -17.07 0.98 -23.01
CA LYS A 21 -16.87 2.43 -22.81
C LYS A 21 -16.67 2.79 -21.35
N LYS A 22 -17.42 2.18 -20.43
CA LYS A 22 -17.23 2.37 -18.98
C LYS A 22 -15.86 1.89 -18.52
N ILE A 23 -15.44 0.70 -18.96
CA ILE A 23 -14.13 0.16 -18.62
C ILE A 23 -13.03 1.08 -19.14
N MET A 24 -13.11 1.52 -20.40
CA MET A 24 -12.13 2.45 -20.96
C MET A 24 -12.12 3.80 -20.23
N ALA A 25 -13.29 4.32 -19.83
CA ALA A 25 -13.37 5.57 -19.05
C ALA A 25 -12.71 5.42 -17.67
N VAL A 26 -12.95 4.30 -16.97
CA VAL A 26 -12.31 4.02 -15.68
C VAL A 26 -10.79 3.88 -15.84
N LEU A 27 -10.32 3.19 -16.86
CA LEU A 27 -8.90 3.04 -17.14
C LEU A 27 -8.23 4.36 -17.51
N ALA A 28 -8.88 5.19 -18.33
CA ALA A 28 -8.39 6.52 -18.69
C ALA A 28 -8.31 7.43 -17.45
N MET A 29 -9.31 7.37 -16.58
CA MET A 29 -9.32 8.13 -15.34
C MET A 29 -8.23 7.65 -14.37
N ALA A 30 -8.03 6.34 -14.23
CA ALA A 30 -6.94 5.78 -13.45
C ALA A 30 -5.56 6.20 -13.99
N ALA A 31 -5.37 6.18 -15.32
CA ALA A 31 -4.13 6.61 -15.95
C ALA A 31 -3.84 8.10 -15.70
N LEU A 32 -4.85 8.97 -15.82
CA LEU A 32 -4.72 10.40 -15.54
C LEU A 32 -4.33 10.65 -14.07
N ILE A 33 -4.98 9.95 -13.13
CA ILE A 33 -4.65 10.04 -11.70
C ILE A 33 -3.19 9.60 -11.47
N PHE A 34 -2.74 8.49 -12.07
CA PHE A 34 -1.36 8.03 -11.94
C PHE A 34 -0.33 9.03 -12.50
N THR A 35 -0.63 9.71 -13.60
CA THR A 35 0.27 10.72 -14.19
C THR A 35 0.24 12.07 -13.46
N ALA A 36 -0.83 12.36 -12.71
CA ALA A 36 -0.99 13.60 -11.99
C ALA A 36 -0.29 13.61 -10.61
N VAL A 37 0.21 12.46 -10.15
CA VAL A 37 1.00 12.39 -8.90
C VAL A 37 2.41 12.91 -9.20
N PRO A 38 2.83 14.06 -8.62
CA PRO A 38 4.17 14.57 -8.83
C PRO A 38 5.21 13.56 -8.33
N SER A 39 6.30 13.37 -9.06
CA SER A 39 7.34 12.39 -8.70
C SER A 39 7.93 12.67 -7.30
N GLN A 40 7.87 13.92 -6.86
CA GLN A 40 8.29 14.40 -5.54
C GLN A 40 7.32 14.01 -4.41
N ALA A 41 6.11 13.57 -4.75
CA ALA A 41 5.17 12.98 -3.81
C ALA A 41 5.49 11.51 -3.51
N PHE A 42 6.36 10.83 -4.26
CA PHE A 42 6.78 9.47 -3.91
C PHE A 42 7.80 9.48 -2.78
N ALA A 43 7.56 8.73 -1.71
CA ALA A 43 8.52 8.56 -0.64
C ALA A 43 9.78 7.80 -1.12
N VAL A 44 10.96 8.37 -0.91
CA VAL A 44 12.24 7.65 -1.12
C VAL A 44 12.40 6.66 0.03
N ASN A 45 12.59 5.38 -0.30
CA ASN A 45 12.78 4.34 0.71
C ASN A 45 14.17 4.43 1.34
N THR A 46 14.29 5.23 2.40
CA THR A 46 15.49 5.36 3.24
C THR A 46 15.51 4.35 4.39
N ALA A 47 14.63 3.34 4.36
CA ALA A 47 14.45 2.47 5.50
C ALA A 47 15.62 1.52 5.68
N THR A 48 16.14 1.44 6.91
CA THR A 48 17.14 0.44 7.31
C THR A 48 16.51 -0.51 8.31
N HIS A 49 16.98 -1.76 8.34
CA HIS A 49 16.45 -2.78 9.25
C HIS A 49 17.44 -3.01 10.40
N GLY A 50 16.91 -3.06 11.62
CA GLY A 50 17.66 -3.43 12.81
C GLY A 50 17.80 -4.95 12.96
N LYS A 51 18.23 -5.37 14.15
CA LYS A 51 18.34 -6.79 14.50
C LYS A 51 17.09 -7.22 15.26
N ILE A 52 16.60 -8.42 14.94
CA ILE A 52 15.55 -9.04 15.73
C ILE A 52 16.13 -9.47 17.08
N THR A 53 15.56 -8.96 18.15
CA THR A 53 15.93 -9.28 19.53
C THR A 53 14.68 -9.54 20.36
N GLY A 54 14.83 -9.98 21.61
CA GLY A 54 13.68 -10.12 22.54
C GLY A 54 12.89 -8.81 22.70
N LYS A 55 13.59 -7.67 22.73
CA LYS A 55 12.96 -6.32 22.75
C LYS A 55 12.07 -6.13 21.52
N THR A 56 12.60 -6.37 20.33
CA THR A 56 11.87 -6.08 19.09
C THR A 56 10.72 -7.06 18.84
N VAL A 57 10.84 -8.31 19.31
CA VAL A 57 9.72 -9.26 19.33
C VAL A 57 8.58 -8.73 20.17
N VAL A 58 8.85 -8.24 21.39
CA VAL A 58 7.84 -7.61 22.24
C VAL A 58 7.28 -6.37 21.57
N SER A 59 8.12 -5.50 21.01
CA SER A 59 7.70 -4.32 20.24
C SER A 59 6.72 -4.67 19.12
N GLY A 60 7.04 -5.68 18.31
CA GLY A 60 6.18 -6.12 17.22
C GLY A 60 4.83 -6.63 17.71
N LEU A 61 4.82 -7.43 18.78
CA LEU A 61 3.59 -7.97 19.37
C LEU A 61 2.70 -6.88 19.94
N VAL A 62 3.23 -5.91 20.69
CA VAL A 62 2.41 -4.83 21.24
C VAL A 62 1.90 -3.89 20.15
N SER A 63 2.71 -3.63 19.12
CA SER A 63 2.28 -2.86 17.94
C SER A 63 1.21 -3.60 17.13
N LEU A 64 1.20 -4.93 17.11
CA LEU A 64 0.21 -5.72 16.38
C LEU A 64 -1.09 -5.94 17.15
N LEU A 65 -1.00 -6.26 18.44
CA LEU A 65 -2.12 -6.76 19.24
C LEU A 65 -2.77 -5.66 20.07
N ILE A 66 -1.97 -4.78 20.68
CA ILE A 66 -2.48 -3.76 21.62
C ILE A 66 -2.87 -2.49 20.87
N TRP A 67 -1.88 -1.80 20.29
CA TRP A 67 -2.12 -0.56 19.54
C TRP A 67 -0.97 -0.28 18.58
N PRO A 68 -1.23 0.12 17.33
CA PRO A 68 -0.17 0.33 16.36
C PRO A 68 0.69 1.55 16.76
N GLY A 69 2.00 1.48 16.55
CA GLY A 69 2.93 2.55 16.91
C GLY A 69 3.60 2.40 18.28
N ILE A 70 3.08 1.56 19.20
CA ILE A 70 3.74 1.28 20.50
C ILE A 70 5.10 0.61 20.27
N GLY A 71 5.17 -0.35 19.37
CA GLY A 71 6.42 -1.05 19.07
C GLY A 71 7.51 -0.12 18.53
N GLN A 72 7.12 0.85 17.71
CA GLN A 72 8.04 1.88 17.22
C GLN A 72 8.53 2.78 18.36
N TYR A 73 7.64 3.16 19.30
CA TYR A 73 8.04 3.90 20.49
C TYR A 73 9.02 3.11 21.37
N ILE A 74 8.77 1.82 21.61
CA ILE A 74 9.67 0.97 22.40
C ILE A 74 11.03 0.82 21.72
N ASN A 75 11.07 0.76 20.40
CA ASN A 75 12.30 0.67 19.62
C ASN A 75 13.08 1.99 19.51
N ASP A 76 12.64 3.06 20.18
CA ASP A 76 13.29 4.38 20.14
C ASP A 76 13.30 4.99 18.73
N ASN A 77 12.29 4.65 17.91
CA ASN A 77 12.11 5.22 16.58
C ASN A 77 11.71 6.71 16.67
N GLU A 78 11.95 7.43 15.58
CA GLU A 78 11.55 8.84 15.47
C GLU A 78 10.06 9.05 15.80
N THR A 79 9.75 10.11 16.57
CA THR A 79 8.39 10.44 17.01
C THR A 79 7.38 10.49 15.87
N LYS A 80 7.76 11.05 14.72
CA LYS A 80 6.89 11.13 13.52
C LYS A 80 6.46 9.74 13.02
N LYS A 81 7.34 8.76 13.13
CA LYS A 81 7.04 7.37 12.77
C LYS A 81 6.02 6.77 13.73
N ASN A 82 6.20 6.99 15.03
CA ASN A 82 5.26 6.53 16.06
C ASN A 82 3.85 7.03 15.77
N TRP A 83 3.70 8.33 15.44
CA TRP A 83 2.43 8.92 15.01
C TRP A 83 1.90 8.32 13.72
N THR A 84 2.75 8.13 12.71
CA THR A 84 2.36 7.51 11.44
C THR A 84 1.71 6.14 11.68
N HIS A 85 2.34 5.29 12.49
CA HIS A 85 1.79 3.99 12.80
C HIS A 85 0.57 4.07 13.74
N ALA A 86 0.56 4.96 14.71
CA ALA A 86 -0.58 5.13 15.62
C ALA A 86 -1.86 5.59 14.91
N ILE A 87 -1.74 6.40 13.85
CA ILE A 87 -2.88 6.93 13.10
C ILE A 87 -3.25 6.00 11.94
N ILE A 88 -2.29 5.70 11.05
CA ILE A 88 -2.55 4.92 9.83
C ILE A 88 -2.74 3.44 10.17
N GLY A 89 -2.05 2.93 11.20
CA GLY A 89 -2.08 1.52 11.59
C GLY A 89 -3.43 1.02 12.12
N LEU A 90 -4.40 1.91 12.34
CA LEU A 90 -5.78 1.52 12.70
C LEU A 90 -6.54 0.91 11.52
N PHE A 91 -6.13 1.23 10.29
CA PHE A 91 -6.75 0.70 9.08
C PHE A 91 -6.03 -0.58 8.65
N PRO A 92 -6.73 -1.69 8.34
CA PRO A 92 -6.12 -2.81 7.63
C PRO A 92 -5.62 -2.35 6.23
N PRO A 93 -4.46 -2.82 5.73
CA PRO A 93 -3.50 -3.79 6.28
C PRO A 93 -2.42 -3.17 7.19
N PHE A 94 -2.50 -1.87 7.49
CA PHE A 94 -1.45 -1.11 8.15
C PHE A 94 -1.20 -1.52 9.62
N ARG A 95 -2.15 -2.22 10.25
CA ARG A 95 -1.97 -2.90 11.54
C ARG A 95 -0.85 -3.94 11.50
N PHE A 96 -0.87 -4.82 10.49
CA PHE A 96 0.17 -5.83 10.27
C PHE A 96 1.51 -5.18 9.93
N TRP A 97 1.47 -4.13 9.11
CA TRP A 97 2.65 -3.34 8.81
C TRP A 97 3.26 -2.74 10.09
N SER A 98 2.46 -2.19 11.01
CA SER A 98 2.97 -1.66 12.28
C SER A 98 3.62 -2.72 13.17
N GLY A 99 3.02 -3.92 13.25
CA GLY A 99 3.61 -5.05 13.98
C GLY A 99 4.93 -5.52 13.37
N TRP A 100 4.95 -5.73 12.05
CA TRP A 100 6.16 -6.12 11.30
C TRP A 100 7.26 -5.09 11.47
N ASP A 101 6.95 -3.82 11.25
CA ASP A 101 7.91 -2.71 11.32
C ASP A 101 8.54 -2.57 12.72
N GLY A 102 7.79 -2.89 13.79
CA GLY A 102 8.31 -2.98 15.15
C GLY A 102 9.15 -4.24 15.41
N LEU A 103 8.82 -5.38 14.79
CA LEU A 103 9.57 -6.63 14.93
C LEU A 103 10.99 -6.52 14.36
N ILE A 104 11.11 -5.91 13.18
CA ILE A 104 12.40 -5.78 12.48
C ILE A 104 13.18 -4.53 12.86
N ASP A 105 12.69 -3.76 13.84
CA ASP A 105 13.28 -2.50 14.27
C ASP A 105 13.66 -1.62 13.06
N ARG A 106 12.67 -1.42 12.19
CA ARG A 106 12.89 -0.66 10.96
C ARG A 106 13.04 0.80 11.32
N GLN A 107 14.11 1.43 10.85
CA GLN A 107 14.31 2.87 10.92
C GLN A 107 13.85 3.52 9.61
N GLY A 108 13.45 4.78 9.65
CA GLY A 108 12.82 5.45 8.50
C GLY A 108 11.44 4.86 8.16
N GLY A 109 10.94 5.06 6.94
CA GLY A 109 9.61 4.58 6.56
C GLY A 109 8.48 5.27 7.33
N ARG A 110 8.60 6.59 7.50
CA ARG A 110 7.60 7.48 8.08
C ARG A 110 6.83 8.20 6.98
N TRP A 111 5.62 8.65 7.29
CA TRP A 111 4.86 9.49 6.39
C TRP A 111 5.29 10.95 6.56
N ASP A 112 5.91 11.51 5.52
CA ASP A 112 6.32 12.93 5.47
C ASP A 112 5.33 13.81 4.69
N GLY A 113 4.06 13.40 4.62
CA GLY A 113 3.08 14.03 3.71
C GLY A 113 3.30 13.66 2.24
N LYS A 114 4.12 12.64 1.98
CA LYS A 114 4.43 12.07 0.67
C LYS A 114 3.87 10.65 0.60
N ILE A 115 3.31 10.27 -0.54
CA ILE A 115 2.67 8.98 -0.82
C ILE A 115 3.73 7.91 -1.09
#